data_AF-A0A3S0CXP9-F1
#
_entry.id   AF-A0A3S0CXP9-F1
#
_cell.length_a   1.000
_cell.length_b   1.000
_cell.length_c   1.000
_cell.angle_alpha   90.00
_cell.angle_beta   90.00
_cell.angle_gamma   90.00
#
_symmetry.space_group_name_H-M   'P 1'
#
loop_
_entity.id
_entity.type
_entity.pdbx_description
1 polymer ?
#
loop_
_entity_poly.entity_id
_entity_poly.type
_entity_poly.pdbx_seq_one_letter_code
_entity_poly.pdbx_strand_id
1 'polypeptide(L)'
;MAFNWSEARRIVYWCMGLCLAALTCAGPAFADAPPVRIAVVPGGGSGQEQEVCDRINGQLQSNQDVALSTVNPDWYVVCNIKEMLDQNSGQIRYNGTVTTKTTNGHIINTVSLQKYNQDFSLTPGAQLNKKLVDNAVQDVIGGLADRAVGPIQQAVEIEMETRERMIKATRLGQERKFDEAIALLRPISPDTPHFAAVQQLKRKLEMQRDAKPKPVSKAHKAAAH
;
A
#
# COMPACT_ATOMS: atom_id res chain seq x y z
N MET A 1 -36.66 -20.97 54.87
CA MET A 1 -36.28 -20.68 53.47
C MET A 1 -34.82 -21.04 53.31
N ALA A 2 -34.52 -22.21 52.74
CA ALA A 2 -33.15 -22.70 52.58
C ALA A 2 -32.59 -22.23 51.24
N PHE A 3 -31.54 -21.43 51.28
CA PHE A 3 -30.85 -20.91 50.10
C PHE A 3 -30.02 -22.05 49.48
N ASN A 4 -30.37 -22.46 48.26
CA ASN A 4 -29.83 -23.65 47.62
C ASN A 4 -28.45 -23.34 47.00
N TRP A 5 -27.38 -23.71 47.69
CA TRP A 5 -25.98 -23.48 47.31
C TRP A 5 -25.52 -24.21 46.02
N SER A 6 -26.38 -25.03 45.40
CA SER A 6 -26.03 -25.81 44.21
C SER A 6 -26.07 -25.01 42.90
N GLU A 7 -26.83 -23.91 42.82
CA GLU A 7 -26.92 -23.10 41.59
C GLU A 7 -25.80 -22.06 41.44
N ALA A 8 -25.24 -21.56 42.55
CA ALA A 8 -24.16 -20.58 42.53
C ALA A 8 -22.83 -21.16 41.97
N ARG A 9 -22.66 -22.48 42.02
CA ARG A 9 -21.45 -23.14 41.49
C ARG A 9 -21.45 -23.26 39.97
N ARG A 10 -22.62 -23.31 39.31
CA ARG A 10 -22.69 -23.48 37.85
C ARG A 10 -22.30 -22.23 37.06
N ILE A 11 -22.48 -21.04 37.63
CA ILE A 11 -22.16 -19.77 36.97
C ILE A 11 -20.65 -19.48 36.98
N VAL A 12 -19.93 -19.88 38.03
CA VAL A 12 -18.47 -19.63 38.15
C VAL A 12 -17.66 -20.47 37.16
N TYR A 13 -18.10 -21.70 36.85
CA TYR A 13 -17.40 -22.55 35.88
C TYR A 13 -17.64 -22.14 34.41
N TRP A 14 -18.73 -21.43 34.10
CA TRP A 14 -18.96 -20.90 32.75
C TRP A 14 -18.13 -19.65 32.44
N CYS A 15 -17.81 -18.82 33.45
CA CYS A 15 -16.95 -17.65 33.25
C CYS A 15 -15.44 -17.99 33.20
N MET A 16 -15.00 -19.08 33.84
CA MET A 16 -13.59 -19.53 33.74
C MET A 16 -13.26 -20.32 32.47
N GLY A 17 -14.27 -20.88 31.78
CA GLY A 17 -14.07 -21.55 30.48
C GLY A 17 -13.91 -20.58 29.30
N LEU A 18 -14.43 -19.35 29.41
CA LEU A 18 -14.37 -18.37 28.32
C LEU A 18 -13.09 -17.52 28.30
N CYS A 19 -12.37 -17.43 29.43
CA CYS A 19 -11.11 -16.67 29.51
C CYS A 19 -9.86 -17.48 29.13
N LEU A 20 -9.97 -18.81 28.99
CA LEU A 20 -8.83 -19.66 28.60
C LEU A 20 -8.84 -20.06 27.10
N ALA A 21 -9.88 -19.66 26.36
CA ALA A 21 -9.95 -19.80 24.89
C ALA A 21 -9.46 -18.54 24.14
N ALA A 22 -9.13 -17.45 24.85
CA ALA A 22 -8.63 -16.21 24.27
C ALA A 22 -7.09 -16.13 24.22
N LEU A 23 -6.37 -17.17 24.67
CA LEU A 23 -4.92 -17.15 24.83
C LEU A 23 -4.17 -18.25 24.05
N THR A 24 -4.75 -18.77 22.98
CA THR A 24 -4.12 -19.80 22.12
C THR A 24 -4.02 -19.44 20.63
N CYS A 25 -4.26 -18.18 20.25
CA CYS A 25 -4.01 -17.70 18.88
C CYS A 25 -2.58 -17.17 18.66
N ALA A 26 -1.68 -17.28 19.64
CA ALA A 26 -0.27 -16.97 19.47
C ALA A 26 0.49 -18.23 19.00
N GLY A 27 0.03 -18.83 17.90
CA GLY A 27 0.98 -19.55 17.06
C GLY A 27 2.03 -18.54 16.57
N PRO A 28 3.26 -18.96 16.27
CA PRO A 28 4.10 -18.15 15.40
C PRO A 28 3.33 -18.06 14.08
N ALA A 29 2.58 -16.98 13.88
CA ALA A 29 2.18 -16.59 12.54
C ALA A 29 3.51 -16.50 11.80
N PHE A 30 3.73 -17.43 10.87
CA PHE A 30 4.75 -17.29 9.86
C PHE A 30 4.38 -16.00 9.15
N ALA A 31 4.95 -14.88 9.63
CA ALA A 31 4.43 -13.55 9.40
C ALA A 31 4.68 -13.22 7.94
N ASP A 32 3.68 -13.52 7.12
CA ASP A 32 3.52 -12.91 5.82
C ASP A 32 3.49 -11.39 6.02
N ALA A 33 4.09 -10.64 5.10
CA ALA A 33 4.04 -9.19 5.19
C ALA A 33 2.56 -8.75 5.17
N PRO A 34 2.15 -7.77 6.01
CA PRO A 34 0.78 -7.29 5.95
C PRO A 34 0.52 -6.65 4.58
N PRO A 35 -0.68 -6.85 3.99
CA PRO A 35 -1.01 -6.30 2.68
C PRO A 35 -0.92 -4.77 2.68
N VAL A 36 -0.70 -4.20 1.51
CA VAL A 36 -0.67 -2.74 1.32
C VAL A 36 -2.10 -2.21 1.41
N ARG A 37 -2.34 -1.30 2.35
CA ARG A 37 -3.67 -0.68 2.51
C ARG A 37 -3.82 0.48 1.55
N ILE A 38 -4.77 0.39 0.63
CA ILE A 38 -4.95 1.40 -0.42
C ILE A 38 -6.33 2.05 -0.31
N ALA A 39 -6.36 3.38 -0.32
CA ALA A 39 -7.57 4.16 -0.50
C ALA A 39 -7.62 4.71 -1.93
N VAL A 40 -8.59 4.27 -2.72
CA VAL A 40 -8.87 4.87 -4.04
C VAL A 40 -9.96 5.92 -3.87
N VAL A 41 -9.65 7.16 -4.21
CA VAL A 41 -10.51 8.32 -3.89
C VAL A 41 -10.61 9.32 -5.05
N PRO A 42 -11.77 9.98 -5.23
CA PRO A 42 -11.90 11.09 -6.16
C PRO A 42 -11.18 12.33 -5.61
N GLY A 43 -10.52 13.08 -6.49
CA GLY A 43 -9.79 14.29 -6.13
C GLY A 43 -10.68 15.53 -6.07
N GLY A 44 -11.65 15.65 -7.00
CA GLY A 44 -12.63 16.74 -7.06
C GLY A 44 -14.01 16.38 -6.53
N GLY A 45 -14.28 15.09 -6.30
CA GLY A 45 -15.59 14.59 -5.85
C GLY A 45 -16.63 14.48 -6.98
N SER A 46 -16.20 14.49 -8.23
CA SER A 46 -17.10 14.35 -9.37
C SER A 46 -17.55 12.90 -9.58
N GLY A 47 -18.74 12.70 -10.17
CA GLY A 47 -19.22 11.35 -10.52
C GLY A 47 -18.34 10.62 -11.53
N GLN A 48 -17.65 11.36 -12.40
CA GLN A 48 -16.70 10.82 -13.38
C GLN A 48 -15.46 10.24 -12.68
N GLU A 49 -14.93 10.94 -11.68
CA GLU A 49 -13.81 10.46 -10.87
C GLU A 49 -14.21 9.26 -10.02
N GLN A 50 -15.42 9.26 -9.47
CA GLN A 50 -15.94 8.12 -8.71
C GLN A 50 -16.01 6.87 -9.59
N GLU A 51 -16.44 6.99 -10.85
CA GLU A 51 -16.47 5.86 -11.77
C GLU A 51 -15.07 5.29 -12.04
N VAL A 52 -14.05 6.14 -12.16
CA VAL A 52 -12.64 5.67 -12.24
C VAL A 52 -12.25 4.94 -10.96
N CYS A 53 -12.61 5.48 -9.79
CA CYS A 53 -12.30 4.85 -8.50
C CYS A 53 -12.93 3.47 -8.38
N ASP A 54 -14.20 3.33 -8.77
CA ASP A 54 -14.94 2.07 -8.69
C ASP A 54 -14.34 1.00 -9.60
N ARG A 55 -13.92 1.37 -10.81
CA ARG A 55 -13.24 0.46 -11.75
C ARG A 55 -11.88 0.01 -11.22
N ILE A 56 -11.06 0.93 -10.71
CA ILE A 56 -9.76 0.59 -10.12
C ILE A 56 -9.96 -0.30 -8.89
N ASN A 57 -10.90 0.03 -8.01
CA ASN A 57 -11.24 -0.79 -6.85
C ASN A 57 -11.63 -2.21 -7.26
N GLY A 58 -12.54 -2.35 -8.23
CA GLY A 58 -12.98 -3.66 -8.72
C GLY A 58 -11.84 -4.52 -9.26
N GLN A 59 -10.87 -3.92 -9.94
CA GLN A 59 -9.69 -4.64 -10.45
C GLN A 59 -8.71 -5.02 -9.32
N LEU A 60 -8.49 -4.13 -8.34
CA LEU A 60 -7.57 -4.36 -7.23
C LEU A 60 -8.10 -5.36 -6.19
N GLN A 61 -9.41 -5.55 -6.06
CA GLN A 61 -10.03 -6.50 -5.11
C GLN A 61 -9.55 -7.94 -5.29
N SER A 62 -9.09 -8.30 -6.49
CA SER A 62 -8.59 -9.65 -6.79
C SER A 62 -7.15 -9.89 -6.28
N ASN A 63 -6.44 -8.83 -5.88
CA ASN A 63 -5.05 -8.93 -5.42
C ASN A 63 -5.01 -9.14 -3.90
N GLN A 64 -4.43 -10.27 -3.46
CA GLN A 64 -4.31 -10.64 -2.04
C GLN A 64 -3.35 -9.73 -1.26
N ASP A 65 -2.41 -9.08 -1.96
CA ASP A 65 -1.45 -8.14 -1.38
C ASP A 65 -2.04 -6.74 -1.18
N VAL A 66 -3.29 -6.52 -1.58
CA VAL A 66 -3.99 -5.24 -1.47
C VAL A 66 -5.18 -5.35 -0.52
N ALA A 67 -5.19 -4.49 0.49
CA ALA A 67 -6.34 -4.28 1.34
C ALA A 67 -6.97 -2.92 1.02
N LEU A 68 -8.11 -2.90 0.34
CA LEU A 68 -8.83 -1.66 0.06
C LEU A 68 -9.42 -1.11 1.37
N SER A 69 -8.96 0.07 1.81
CA SER A 69 -9.42 0.71 3.05
C SER A 69 -9.26 2.21 2.96
N THR A 70 -10.35 2.94 3.21
CA THR A 70 -10.34 4.39 3.42
C THR A 70 -9.94 4.77 4.85
N VAL A 71 -9.87 3.80 5.77
CA VAL A 71 -9.48 3.99 7.16
C VAL A 71 -8.01 3.59 7.32
N ASN A 72 -7.18 4.57 7.70
CA ASN A 72 -5.74 4.39 7.87
C ASN A 72 -5.05 3.70 6.66
N PRO A 73 -5.22 4.22 5.43
CA PRO A 73 -4.51 3.68 4.28
C PRO A 73 -3.01 3.89 4.40
N ASP A 74 -2.23 3.03 3.79
CA ASP A 74 -0.80 3.26 3.57
C ASP A 74 -0.63 4.23 2.37
N TRP A 75 -1.42 3.99 1.31
CA TRP A 75 -1.38 4.76 0.06
C TRP A 75 -2.75 5.32 -0.34
N TYR A 76 -2.72 6.47 -1.00
CA TYR A 76 -3.86 7.09 -1.66
C TYR A 76 -3.67 7.02 -3.18
N VAL A 77 -4.66 6.47 -3.87
CA VAL A 77 -4.81 6.55 -5.32
C VAL A 77 -5.85 7.63 -5.60
N VAL A 78 -5.40 8.81 -6.03
CA VAL A 78 -6.26 9.98 -6.23
C VAL A 78 -6.58 10.14 -7.70
N CYS A 79 -7.86 10.07 -8.05
CA CYS A 79 -8.36 10.20 -9.42
C CYS A 79 -8.86 11.62 -9.66
N ASN A 80 -8.34 12.31 -10.67
CA ASN A 80 -8.80 13.64 -11.06
C ASN A 80 -9.22 13.64 -12.53
N ILE A 81 -10.35 14.28 -12.84
CA ILE A 81 -10.76 14.55 -14.22
C ILE A 81 -11.08 16.03 -14.35
N LYS A 82 -10.40 16.68 -15.29
CA LYS A 82 -10.63 18.07 -15.65
C LYS A 82 -11.28 18.16 -17.02
N GLU A 83 -12.51 18.66 -17.01
CA GLU A 83 -13.29 18.97 -18.19
C GLU A 83 -13.00 20.39 -18.69
N MET A 84 -12.80 20.53 -20.00
CA MET A 84 -12.61 21.81 -20.70
C MET A 84 -13.41 21.77 -22.00
N LEU A 85 -14.58 22.38 -21.96
CA LEU A 85 -15.50 22.47 -23.09
C LEU A 85 -15.53 23.90 -23.61
N ASP A 86 -15.34 24.08 -24.91
CA ASP A 86 -15.48 25.37 -25.58
C ASP A 86 -16.58 25.28 -26.64
N GLN A 87 -17.72 25.90 -26.34
CA GLN A 87 -18.91 25.92 -27.20
C GLN A 87 -18.73 26.82 -28.43
N ASN A 88 -17.82 27.79 -28.38
CA ASN A 88 -17.59 28.70 -29.50
C ASN A 88 -16.75 28.05 -30.59
N SER A 89 -15.70 27.33 -30.16
CA SER A 89 -14.83 26.61 -31.09
C SER A 89 -15.30 25.18 -31.35
N GLY A 90 -16.24 24.63 -30.58
CA GLY A 90 -16.68 23.23 -30.67
C GLY A 90 -15.70 22.23 -30.04
N GLN A 91 -14.73 22.71 -29.25
CA GLN A 91 -13.69 21.87 -28.67
C GLN A 91 -14.18 21.14 -27.41
N ILE A 92 -13.90 19.84 -27.36
CA ILE A 92 -14.18 18.96 -26.23
C ILE A 92 -12.83 18.41 -25.75
N ARG A 93 -12.39 18.81 -24.55
CA ARG A 93 -11.15 18.32 -23.97
C ARG A 93 -11.38 17.79 -22.56
N TYR A 94 -10.93 16.55 -22.34
CA TYR A 94 -10.86 15.94 -21.03
C TYR A 94 -9.42 15.57 -20.72
N ASN A 95 -8.95 16.01 -19.55
CA ASN A 95 -7.66 15.63 -19.02
C ASN A 95 -7.90 14.90 -17.71
N GLY A 96 -7.55 13.63 -17.62
CA GLY A 96 -7.60 12.94 -16.34
C GLY A 96 -6.24 12.41 -15.91
N THR A 97 -6.09 12.30 -14.61
CA THR A 97 -4.87 11.84 -13.95
C THR A 97 -5.23 10.93 -12.78
N VAL A 98 -4.43 9.88 -12.60
CA VAL A 98 -4.46 9.03 -11.42
C VAL A 98 -3.08 9.10 -10.77
N THR A 99 -3.03 9.57 -9.52
CA THR A 99 -1.79 9.70 -8.78
C THR A 99 -1.81 8.79 -7.57
N THR A 100 -0.88 7.86 -7.51
CA THR A 100 -0.64 7.05 -6.31
C THR A 100 0.40 7.74 -5.45
N LYS A 101 0.09 7.93 -4.19
CA LYS A 101 0.98 8.57 -3.22
C LYS A 101 0.86 7.93 -1.85
N THR A 102 1.91 8.00 -1.06
CA THR A 102 1.88 7.58 0.34
C THR A 102 1.12 8.59 1.21
N THR A 103 0.75 8.20 2.42
CA THR A 103 0.21 9.11 3.46
C THR A 103 1.08 10.34 3.72
N ASN A 104 2.39 10.21 3.56
CA ASN A 104 3.36 11.30 3.74
C ASN A 104 3.50 12.20 2.51
N GLY A 105 2.74 11.95 1.44
CA GLY A 105 2.73 12.76 0.21
C GLY A 105 3.80 12.37 -0.82
N HIS A 106 4.56 11.30 -0.61
CA HIS A 106 5.51 10.81 -1.61
C HIS A 106 4.75 10.20 -2.80
N ILE A 107 5.00 10.73 -4.00
CA ILE A 107 4.37 10.24 -5.22
C ILE A 107 5.10 8.98 -5.70
N ILE A 108 4.35 7.88 -5.80
CA ILE A 108 4.85 6.60 -6.28
C ILE A 108 4.75 6.56 -7.80
N ASN A 109 3.58 6.90 -8.34
CA ASN A 109 3.38 7.00 -9.78
C ASN A 109 2.23 7.95 -10.14
N THR A 110 2.28 8.47 -11.35
CA THR A 110 1.21 9.26 -11.95
C THR A 110 0.93 8.75 -13.35
N VAL A 111 -0.33 8.42 -13.59
CA VAL A 111 -0.87 8.07 -14.91
C VAL A 111 -1.70 9.24 -15.40
N SER A 112 -1.61 9.56 -16.68
CA SER A 112 -2.40 10.61 -17.30
C SER A 112 -2.97 10.16 -18.63
N LEU A 113 -4.15 10.67 -18.94
CA LEU A 113 -4.83 10.47 -20.21
C LEU A 113 -5.52 11.76 -20.60
N GLN A 114 -5.37 12.11 -21.86
CA GLN A 114 -6.03 13.26 -22.44
C GLN A 114 -6.81 12.81 -23.67
N LYS A 115 -8.06 13.28 -23.78
CA LYS A 115 -8.89 13.15 -24.97
C LYS A 115 -9.19 14.53 -25.50
N TYR A 116 -9.05 14.67 -26.82
CA TYR A 116 -9.42 15.86 -27.57
C TYR A 116 -10.33 15.45 -28.71
N ASN A 117 -11.55 15.99 -28.72
CA ASN A 117 -12.52 15.85 -29.78
C ASN A 117 -12.94 17.24 -30.27
N GLN A 118 -13.32 17.31 -31.54
CA GLN A 118 -13.81 18.51 -32.18
C GLN A 118 -15.21 18.23 -32.71
N ASP A 119 -16.18 19.02 -32.28
CA ASP A 119 -17.51 18.98 -32.85
C ASP A 119 -17.58 19.93 -34.06
N PHE A 120 -17.66 19.35 -35.25
CA PHE A 120 -17.75 20.08 -36.52
C PHE A 120 -19.21 20.39 -36.91
N SER A 121 -20.18 19.89 -36.15
CA SER A 121 -21.61 20.05 -36.47
C SER A 121 -22.23 21.32 -35.89
N LEU A 122 -21.44 22.13 -35.20
CA LEU A 122 -21.90 23.30 -34.45
C LEU A 122 -22.00 24.57 -35.30
N THR A 123 -23.14 25.24 -35.16
CA THR A 123 -23.26 26.68 -35.37
C THR A 123 -22.67 27.39 -34.14
N PRO A 124 -21.89 28.48 -34.29
CA PRO A 124 -21.32 29.21 -33.15
C PRO A 124 -22.39 29.57 -32.10
N GLY A 125 -22.14 29.20 -30.84
CA GLY A 125 -23.05 29.44 -29.70
C GLY A 125 -24.11 28.36 -29.45
N ALA A 126 -24.14 27.29 -30.25
CA ALA A 126 -24.98 26.12 -29.98
C ALA A 126 -24.34 25.20 -28.93
N GLN A 127 -25.16 24.38 -28.26
CA GLN A 127 -24.66 23.37 -27.32
C GLN A 127 -23.90 22.27 -28.06
N LEU A 128 -22.76 21.86 -27.49
CA LEU A 128 -21.95 20.75 -27.99
C LEU A 128 -22.78 19.47 -28.12
N ASN A 129 -22.47 18.64 -29.11
CA ASN A 129 -23.09 17.34 -29.30
C ASN A 129 -22.87 16.45 -28.06
N LYS A 130 -23.94 16.23 -27.29
CA LYS A 130 -23.91 15.46 -26.05
C LYS A 130 -23.30 14.07 -26.23
N LYS A 131 -23.56 13.38 -27.34
CA LYS A 131 -22.99 12.05 -27.59
C LYS A 131 -21.47 12.10 -27.75
N LEU A 132 -20.94 13.14 -28.40
CA LEU A 132 -19.49 13.32 -28.52
C LEU A 132 -18.83 13.62 -27.18
N VAL A 133 -19.50 14.41 -26.33
CA VAL A 133 -19.06 14.72 -24.96
C VAL A 133 -19.08 13.44 -24.09
N ASP A 134 -20.20 12.72 -24.08
CA ASP A 134 -20.38 11.48 -23.31
C ASP A 134 -19.35 10.41 -23.72
N ASN A 135 -19.10 10.24 -25.02
CA ASN A 135 -18.09 9.29 -25.50
C ASN A 135 -16.68 9.71 -25.10
N ALA A 136 -16.36 11.01 -25.19
CA ALA A 136 -15.04 11.52 -24.81
C ALA A 136 -14.74 11.30 -23.33
N VAL A 137 -15.72 11.50 -22.45
CA VAL A 137 -15.54 11.26 -21.01
C VAL A 137 -15.42 9.77 -20.71
N GLN A 138 -16.23 8.91 -21.34
CA GLN A 138 -16.17 7.47 -21.13
C GLN A 138 -14.84 6.86 -21.60
N ASP A 139 -14.28 7.37 -22.71
CA ASP A 139 -12.93 7.00 -23.17
C ASP A 139 -11.86 7.33 -22.12
N VAL A 140 -11.97 8.51 -21.49
CA VAL A 140 -11.03 8.93 -20.45
C VAL A 140 -11.18 8.10 -19.18
N ILE A 141 -12.41 7.83 -18.74
CA ILE A 141 -12.69 7.03 -17.55
C ILE A 141 -12.14 5.61 -17.72
N GLY A 142 -12.51 4.92 -18.81
CA GLY A 142 -12.04 3.57 -19.09
C GLY A 142 -10.53 3.51 -19.26
N GLY A 143 -9.98 4.40 -20.09
CA GLY A 143 -8.55 4.42 -20.38
C GLY A 143 -7.67 4.77 -19.17
N LEU A 144 -8.16 5.57 -18.21
CA LEU A 144 -7.42 5.84 -16.98
C LEU A 144 -7.39 4.65 -16.04
N ALA A 145 -8.54 4.01 -15.82
CA ALA A 145 -8.63 2.84 -14.96
C ALA A 145 -7.67 1.74 -15.46
N ASP A 146 -7.75 1.40 -16.75
CA ASP A 146 -6.94 0.33 -17.34
C ASP A 146 -5.43 0.63 -17.28
N ARG A 147 -5.04 1.90 -17.48
CA ARG A 147 -3.62 2.30 -17.42
C ARG A 147 -3.08 2.41 -15.99
N ALA A 148 -3.94 2.64 -15.00
CA ALA A 148 -3.53 2.85 -13.63
C ALA A 148 -3.19 1.55 -12.89
N VAL A 149 -3.92 0.47 -13.17
CA VAL A 149 -3.84 -0.76 -12.36
C VAL A 149 -2.49 -1.46 -12.46
N GLY A 150 -1.93 -1.64 -13.65
CA GLY A 150 -0.63 -2.29 -13.82
C GLY A 150 0.49 -1.64 -12.99
N PRO A 151 0.72 -0.32 -13.13
CA PRO A 151 1.67 0.42 -12.29
C PRO A 151 1.40 0.33 -10.79
N ILE A 152 0.13 0.34 -10.35
CA ILE A 152 -0.22 0.17 -8.93
C ILE A 152 0.19 -1.23 -8.45
N GLN A 153 -0.14 -2.28 -9.20
CA GLN A 153 0.22 -3.66 -8.86
C GLN A 153 1.74 -3.85 -8.78
N GLN A 154 2.48 -3.31 -9.75
CA GLN A 154 3.95 -3.36 -9.72
C GLN A 154 4.54 -2.66 -8.49
N ALA A 155 3.99 -1.50 -8.12
CA ALA A 155 4.43 -0.81 -6.91
C ALA A 155 4.13 -1.64 -5.65
N VAL A 156 2.94 -2.25 -5.57
CA VAL A 156 2.56 -3.13 -4.46
C VAL A 156 3.53 -4.31 -4.34
N GLU A 157 3.87 -4.96 -5.44
CA GLU A 157 4.82 -6.09 -5.44
C GLU A 157 6.19 -5.69 -4.86
N ILE A 158 6.75 -4.56 -5.30
CA ILE A 158 8.02 -4.02 -4.78
C ILE A 158 7.93 -3.72 -3.27
N GLU A 159 6.79 -3.18 -2.84
CA GLU A 159 6.54 -2.85 -1.44
C GLU A 159 6.43 -4.11 -0.56
N MET A 160 5.71 -5.13 -1.03
CA MET A 160 5.58 -6.40 -0.32
C MET A 160 6.93 -7.09 -0.18
N GLU A 161 7.71 -7.15 -1.27
CA GLU A 161 9.06 -7.69 -1.24
C GLU A 161 9.95 -6.93 -0.24
N THR A 162 9.85 -5.61 -0.21
CA THR A 162 10.59 -4.77 0.74
C THR A 162 10.20 -5.10 2.18
N ARG A 163 8.89 -5.16 2.49
CA ARG A 163 8.37 -5.49 3.83
C ARG A 163 8.86 -6.86 4.28
N GLU A 164 8.78 -7.88 3.43
CA GLU A 164 9.29 -9.20 3.71
C GLU A 164 10.78 -9.21 4.04
N ARG A 165 11.60 -8.54 3.21
CA ARG A 165 13.05 -8.46 3.43
C ARG A 165 13.37 -7.75 4.73
N MET A 166 12.63 -6.70 5.11
CA MET A 166 12.79 -6.01 6.39
C MET A 166 12.45 -6.91 7.58
N ILE A 167 11.36 -7.68 7.51
CA ILE A 167 10.98 -8.64 8.55
C ILE A 167 12.05 -9.73 8.70
N LYS A 168 12.49 -10.32 7.59
CA LYS A 168 13.56 -11.35 7.56
C LYS A 168 14.88 -10.80 8.11
N ALA A 169 15.30 -9.61 7.69
CA ALA A 169 16.52 -8.96 8.19
C ALA A 169 16.45 -8.64 9.68
N THR A 170 15.29 -8.19 10.18
CA THR A 170 15.08 -7.93 11.62
C THR A 170 15.24 -9.21 12.44
N ARG A 171 14.68 -10.33 11.96
CA ARG A 171 14.83 -11.65 12.60
C ARG A 171 16.29 -12.11 12.63
N LEU A 172 16.99 -12.04 11.50
CA LEU A 172 18.42 -12.39 11.44
C LEU A 172 19.28 -11.50 12.35
N GLY A 173 18.93 -10.22 12.48
CA GLY A 173 19.55 -9.31 13.45
C GLY A 173 19.37 -9.77 14.90
N GLN A 174 18.18 -10.25 15.27
CA GLN A 174 17.91 -10.83 16.60
C GLN A 174 18.73 -12.10 16.85
N GLU A 175 18.93 -12.92 15.81
CA GLU A 175 19.80 -14.11 15.83
C GLU A 175 21.31 -13.77 15.76
N ARG A 176 21.68 -12.48 15.74
CA ARG A 176 23.05 -11.97 15.62
C ARG A 176 23.75 -12.35 14.29
N LYS A 177 23.00 -12.71 13.25
CA LYS A 177 23.46 -12.95 11.87
C LYS A 177 23.43 -11.65 11.05
N PHE A 178 24.23 -10.68 11.47
CA PHE A 178 24.16 -9.31 10.93
C PHE A 178 24.57 -9.20 9.46
N ASP A 179 25.58 -9.95 9.02
CA ASP A 179 26.05 -9.86 7.63
C ASP A 179 24.99 -10.38 6.64
N GLU A 180 24.28 -11.45 6.99
CA GLU A 180 23.13 -11.96 6.22
C GLU A 180 21.96 -10.97 6.24
N ALA A 181 21.65 -10.39 7.40
CA ALA A 181 20.61 -9.37 7.52
C ALA A 181 20.89 -8.14 6.65
N ILE A 182 22.13 -7.65 6.66
CA ILE A 182 22.56 -6.51 5.84
C ILE A 182 22.52 -6.88 4.34
N ALA A 183 22.96 -8.09 3.99
CA ALA A 183 22.96 -8.57 2.60
C ALA A 183 21.54 -8.61 2.01
N LEU A 184 20.53 -8.98 2.80
CA LEU A 184 19.11 -8.97 2.36
C LEU A 184 18.59 -7.55 2.06
N LEU A 185 19.06 -6.55 2.79
CA LEU A 185 18.59 -5.16 2.65
C LEU A 185 19.32 -4.38 1.54
N ARG A 186 20.52 -4.82 1.13
CA ARG A 186 21.32 -4.14 0.09
C ARG A 186 20.64 -3.96 -1.27
N PRO A 187 19.86 -4.91 -1.80
CA PRO A 187 19.29 -4.79 -3.15
C PRO A 187 18.06 -3.89 -3.20
N ILE A 188 17.52 -3.47 -2.05
CA ILE A 188 16.30 -2.66 -2.00
C ILE A 188 16.60 -1.27 -2.57
N SER A 189 15.86 -0.89 -3.62
CA SER A 189 16.00 0.40 -4.31
C SER A 189 15.20 1.52 -3.62
N PRO A 190 15.44 2.79 -3.98
CA PRO A 190 14.66 3.93 -3.50
C PRO A 190 13.18 3.94 -3.92
N ASP A 191 12.75 3.00 -4.77
CA ASP A 191 11.40 2.99 -5.35
C ASP A 191 10.32 2.58 -4.33
N THR A 192 10.71 2.01 -3.19
CA THR A 192 9.78 1.73 -2.07
C THR A 192 9.61 2.95 -1.16
N PRO A 193 8.36 3.25 -0.74
CA PRO A 193 8.05 4.16 0.36
C PRO A 193 8.85 3.95 1.66
N HIS A 194 9.32 2.73 1.92
CA HIS A 194 10.05 2.36 3.12
C HIS A 194 11.58 2.48 2.98
N PHE A 195 12.10 3.02 1.89
CA PHE A 195 13.55 3.11 1.66
C PHE A 195 14.30 3.79 2.81
N ALA A 196 13.77 4.88 3.37
CA ALA A 196 14.39 5.57 4.50
C ALA A 196 14.48 4.67 5.76
N ALA A 197 13.42 3.89 6.03
CA ALA A 197 13.40 2.94 7.14
C ALA A 197 14.38 1.78 6.92
N VAL A 198 14.49 1.29 5.67
CA VAL A 198 15.49 0.28 5.26
C VAL A 198 16.91 0.78 5.54
N GLN A 199 17.21 2.03 5.17
CA GLN A 199 18.53 2.62 5.44
C GLN A 199 18.81 2.76 6.94
N GLN A 200 17.81 3.15 7.74
CA GLN A 200 17.95 3.21 9.20
C GLN A 200 18.19 1.82 9.81
N LEU A 201 17.46 0.80 9.38
CA LEU A 201 17.63 -0.57 9.83
C LEU A 201 19.03 -1.09 9.48
N LYS A 202 19.49 -0.86 8.25
CA LYS A 202 20.84 -1.23 7.81
C LYS A 202 21.92 -0.63 8.70
N ARG A 203 21.85 0.69 8.98
CA ARG A 203 22.80 1.37 9.89
C ARG A 203 22.77 0.79 11.31
N LYS A 204 21.57 0.49 11.83
CA LYS A 204 21.42 -0.13 13.15
C LYS A 204 22.10 -1.50 13.22
N LEU A 205 21.92 -2.33 12.19
CA LEU A 205 22.56 -3.64 12.10
C LEU A 205 24.08 -3.55 11.95
N GLU A 206 24.57 -2.59 11.17
CA GLU A 206 26.02 -2.32 11.03
C GLU A 206 26.66 -1.93 12.37
N MET A 207 26.03 -1.00 13.12
CA MET A 207 26.52 -0.63 14.46
C MET A 207 26.51 -1.82 15.43
N GLN A 208 25.45 -2.65 15.40
CA GLN A 208 25.37 -3.84 16.28
C GLN A 208 26.38 -4.92 15.91
N ARG A 209 26.71 -5.06 14.62
CA ARG A 209 27.80 -5.93 14.16
C ARG A 209 29.14 -5.45 14.69
N ASP A 210 29.42 -4.15 14.57
CA ASP A 210 30.70 -3.57 14.94
C ASP A 210 30.89 -3.49 16.48
N ALA A 211 29.78 -3.46 17.23
CA ALA A 211 29.76 -3.52 18.70
C ALA A 211 29.97 -4.93 19.27
N LYS A 212 30.00 -6.00 18.44
CA LYS A 212 30.43 -7.32 18.94
C LYS A 212 31.89 -7.20 19.43
N PRO A 213 32.20 -7.58 20.68
CA PRO A 213 33.59 -7.61 21.13
C PRO A 213 34.37 -8.54 20.19
N LYS A 214 35.38 -7.99 19.51
CA LYS A 214 36.32 -8.80 18.73
C LYS A 214 36.87 -9.88 19.68
N PRO A 215 36.83 -11.17 19.32
CA PRO A 215 37.46 -12.18 20.15
C PRO A 215 38.93 -11.77 20.33
N VAL A 216 39.31 -11.51 21.58
CA VAL A 216 40.72 -11.27 21.92
C VAL A 216 41.45 -12.52 21.47
N SER A 217 42.24 -12.42 20.40
CA SER A 217 43.07 -13.52 19.95
C SER A 217 43.90 -13.94 21.16
N LYS A 218 43.75 -15.20 21.61
CA LYS A 218 44.70 -15.82 22.54
C LYS A 218 46.03 -16.00 21.78
N ALA A 219 46.74 -14.90 21.61
CA ALA A 219 48.09 -14.85 21.10
C ALA A 219 48.89 -14.07 22.13
N HIS A 220 49.38 -14.78 23.15
CA HIS A 220 50.71 -14.61 23.78
C HIS A 220 50.76 -15.34 25.12
N LYS A 221 51.29 -16.57 25.10
CA LYS A 221 52.40 -17.06 25.95
C LYS A 221 52.49 -18.59 25.86
N ALA A 222 52.98 -19.06 24.71
CA ALA A 222 53.73 -20.30 24.63
C ALA A 222 55.20 -19.90 24.37
N ALA A 223 55.86 -19.36 25.39
CA ALA A 223 57.31 -19.12 25.43
C ALA A 223 57.70 -18.68 26.85
N ALA A 224 57.99 -19.66 27.70
CA ALA A 224 58.91 -19.57 28.84
C ALA A 224 58.98 -20.98 29.45
N HIS A 225 59.81 -21.82 28.83
CA HIS A 225 60.43 -22.98 29.48
C HIS A 225 61.85 -22.58 29.86
#